data_AF-A0A497KEU7-F1
#
_entry.id   AF-A0A497KEU7-F1
#
_cell.length_a   1.000
_cell.length_b   1.000
_cell.length_c   1.000
_cell.angle_alpha   90.00
_cell.angle_beta   90.00
_cell.angle_gamma   90.00
#
_symmetry.space_group_name_H-M   'P 1'
#
loop_
_entity.id
_entity.type
_entity.pdbx_description
1 polymer ?
#
loop_
_entity_poly.entity_id
_entity_poly.type
_entity_poly.pdbx_seq_one_letter_code
_entity_poly.pdbx_strand_id
1 'polypeptide(L)'
;YIPEGSIPLKNSLGLAPGILLQFKGKNIFILPGVPVEMKTIFAEEIEPRIGVGEKRVVKEIILKSEESKFSDIVEELENKYRKISIGMYPHYGKMELVIRIIGDESEVLSAIEKIREESKKLGVNIFET
;
A
#
# COMPACT_ATOMS: atom_id res chain seq x y z
N TYR A 1 5.53 -20.65 -24.31
CA TYR A 1 4.26 -21.29 -24.69
C TYR A 1 3.13 -20.40 -24.20
N ILE A 2 2.17 -20.06 -25.04
CA ILE A 2 0.99 -19.25 -24.67
C ILE A 2 -0.22 -20.18 -24.75
N PRO A 3 -0.99 -20.35 -23.66
CA PRO A 3 -2.19 -21.19 -23.69
C PRO A 3 -3.18 -20.73 -24.76
N GLU A 4 -3.80 -21.69 -25.44
CA GLU A 4 -4.84 -21.40 -26.43
C GLU A 4 -6.01 -20.63 -25.79
N GLY A 5 -6.57 -19.66 -26.51
CA GLY A 5 -7.67 -18.82 -26.02
C GLY A 5 -7.26 -17.74 -25.02
N SER A 6 -5.97 -17.58 -24.72
CA SER A 6 -5.47 -16.48 -23.89
C SER A 6 -5.01 -15.27 -24.73
N ILE A 7 -4.97 -14.10 -24.09
CA ILE A 7 -4.55 -12.84 -24.70
C ILE A 7 -3.16 -12.49 -24.16
N PRO A 8 -2.13 -12.37 -25.01
CA PRO A 8 -0.82 -11.92 -24.56
C PRO A 8 -0.88 -10.44 -24.14
N LEU A 9 -0.21 -10.11 -23.04
CA LEU A 9 -0.03 -8.75 -22.54
C LEU A 9 1.39 -8.30 -22.87
N LYS A 10 1.51 -7.15 -23.51
CA LYS A 10 2.81 -6.62 -23.95
C LYS A 10 3.73 -6.39 -22.75
N ASN A 11 4.95 -6.90 -22.84
CA ASN A 11 6.03 -6.57 -21.94
C ASN A 11 7.00 -5.63 -22.67
N SER A 12 6.99 -4.34 -22.32
CA SER A 12 7.85 -3.34 -22.95
C SER A 12 9.29 -3.36 -22.43
N LEU A 13 9.57 -4.06 -21.32
CA LEU A 13 10.89 -4.12 -20.67
C LEU A 13 11.51 -5.52 -20.63
N GLY A 14 10.87 -6.52 -21.22
CA GLY A 14 11.33 -7.90 -21.20
C GLY A 14 10.79 -8.71 -22.37
N LEU A 15 11.31 -9.93 -22.52
CA LEU A 15 10.96 -10.81 -23.64
C LEU A 15 9.71 -11.64 -23.38
N ALA A 16 9.44 -11.98 -22.11
CA ALA A 16 8.31 -12.82 -21.73
C ALA A 16 7.04 -11.96 -21.59
N PRO A 17 5.99 -12.19 -22.40
CA PRO A 17 4.74 -11.45 -22.25
C PRO A 17 4.01 -11.87 -20.96
N GLY A 18 3.14 -10.99 -20.45
CA GLY A 18 2.08 -11.41 -19.53
C GLY A 18 0.98 -12.17 -20.28
N ILE A 19 0.07 -12.79 -19.55
CA ILE A 19 -1.05 -13.52 -20.15
C ILE A 19 -2.34 -13.15 -19.41
N LEU A 20 -3.37 -12.78 -20.17
CA LEU A 20 -4.75 -12.68 -19.70
C LEU A 20 -5.53 -13.91 -20.17
N LEU A 21 -6.01 -14.70 -19.21
CA LEU A 21 -6.93 -15.80 -19.44
C LEU A 21 -8.31 -15.45 -18.88
N GLN A 22 -9.35 -15.62 -19.70
CA GLN A 22 -10.74 -15.51 -19.25
C GLN A 22 -11.27 -16.91 -18.97
N PHE A 23 -11.61 -17.19 -17.71
CA PHE A 23 -12.10 -18.50 -17.29
C PHE A 23 -13.29 -18.35 -16.36
N LYS A 24 -14.44 -18.92 -16.73
CA LYS A 24 -15.70 -18.90 -15.95
C LYS A 24 -16.11 -17.49 -15.50
N GLY A 25 -16.02 -16.51 -16.39
CA GLY A 25 -16.35 -15.11 -16.10
C GLY A 25 -15.35 -14.37 -15.22
N LYS A 26 -14.16 -14.95 -14.97
CA LYS A 26 -13.08 -14.32 -14.22
C LYS A 26 -11.88 -14.04 -15.11
N ASN A 27 -11.22 -12.91 -14.86
CA ASN A 27 -9.93 -12.58 -15.45
C ASN A 27 -8.81 -13.17 -14.57
N ILE A 28 -7.91 -13.93 -15.19
CA ILE A 28 -6.70 -14.48 -14.57
C ILE A 28 -5.51 -13.85 -15.29
N PHE A 29 -4.68 -13.13 -14.55
CA PHE A 29 -3.48 -12.48 -15.05
C PHE A 29 -2.25 -13.27 -14.60
N ILE A 30 -1.39 -13.64 -15.55
CA ILE A 30 -0.10 -14.31 -15.31
C ILE A 30 0.99 -13.32 -15.69
N LEU A 31 1.90 -13.04 -14.77
CA LEU A 31 2.96 -12.04 -14.93
C LEU A 31 4.34 -12.66 -14.71
N PRO A 32 5.39 -12.08 -15.33
CA PRO A 32 6.76 -12.52 -15.11
C PRO A 32 7.19 -12.28 -13.66
N GLY A 33 8.15 -13.07 -13.18
CA GLY A 33 8.68 -12.94 -11.82
C GLY A 33 9.59 -11.73 -11.60
N VAL A 34 10.05 -11.08 -12.69
CA VAL A 34 10.92 -9.91 -12.61
C VAL A 34 10.09 -8.68 -12.20
N PRO A 35 10.36 -8.04 -11.03
CA PRO A 35 9.47 -7.03 -10.49
C PRO A 35 9.25 -5.81 -11.39
N VAL A 36 10.27 -5.37 -12.12
CA VAL A 36 10.15 -4.21 -13.02
C VAL A 36 9.25 -4.55 -14.21
N GLU A 37 9.43 -5.70 -14.84
CA GLU A 37 8.60 -6.17 -15.95
C GLU A 37 7.14 -6.37 -15.51
N MET A 38 6.93 -7.02 -14.35
CA MET A 38 5.61 -7.22 -13.75
C MET A 38 4.86 -5.90 -13.55
N LYS A 39 5.52 -4.90 -12.95
CA LYS A 39 4.93 -3.58 -12.68
C LYS A 39 4.57 -2.85 -13.97
N THR A 40 5.42 -2.94 -14.98
CA THR A 40 5.18 -2.29 -16.27
C THR A 40 3.99 -2.91 -17.00
N ILE A 41 3.91 -4.24 -17.08
CA ILE A 41 2.75 -4.92 -17.67
C ILE A 41 1.48 -4.55 -16.91
N PHE A 42 1.53 -4.48 -15.57
CA PHE A 42 0.38 -4.09 -14.77
C PHE A 42 -0.14 -2.69 -15.15
N ALA A 43 0.75 -1.68 -15.17
CA ALA A 43 0.39 -0.30 -15.44
C ALA A 43 -0.09 -0.09 -16.90
N GLU A 44 0.59 -0.71 -17.87
CA GLU A 44 0.30 -0.48 -19.29
C GLU A 44 -0.87 -1.33 -19.81
N GLU A 45 -1.04 -2.57 -19.33
CA GLU A 45 -1.96 -3.54 -19.92
C GLU A 45 -3.11 -3.96 -18.99
N ILE A 46 -2.94 -3.94 -17.67
CA ILE A 46 -3.93 -4.46 -16.72
C ILE A 46 -4.78 -3.34 -16.13
N GLU A 47 -4.16 -2.31 -15.56
CA GLU A 47 -4.83 -1.19 -14.90
C GLU A 47 -5.91 -0.54 -15.79
N PRO A 48 -5.68 -0.29 -17.10
CA PRO A 48 -6.72 0.26 -17.98
C PRO A 48 -7.93 -0.66 -18.20
N ARG A 49 -7.79 -1.98 -17.96
CA ARG A 49 -8.85 -2.99 -18.19
C ARG A 49 -9.71 -3.24 -16.97
N ILE A 50 -9.13 -3.15 -15.78
CA ILE A 50 -9.84 -3.38 -14.52
C ILE A 50 -10.45 -2.09 -13.93
N GLY A 51 -10.08 -0.93 -14.49
CA GLY A 51 -10.52 0.37 -14.04
C GLY A 51 -9.80 0.83 -12.77
N VAL A 52 -10.07 2.06 -12.36
CA VAL A 52 -9.53 2.64 -11.12
C VAL A 52 -10.46 2.25 -9.98
N GLY A 53 -9.93 1.56 -8.96
CA GLY A 53 -10.66 1.32 -7.72
C GLY A 53 -10.90 2.60 -6.94
N GLU A 54 -11.46 2.51 -5.73
CA GLU A 54 -11.50 3.67 -4.84
C GLU A 54 -10.08 4.24 -4.64
N LYS A 55 -9.92 5.54 -4.91
CA LYS A 55 -8.65 6.23 -4.68
C LYS A 55 -8.36 6.19 -3.17
N ARG A 56 -7.28 5.50 -2.81
CA ARG A 56 -6.75 5.48 -1.45
C ARG A 56 -5.43 6.21 -1.42
N VAL A 57 -5.22 7.02 -0.39
CA VAL A 57 -3.93 7.65 -0.13
C VAL A 57 -3.14 6.81 0.86
N VAL A 58 -1.82 6.85 0.73
CA VAL A 58 -0.88 6.25 1.67
C VAL A 58 -0.07 7.38 2.28
N LYS A 59 0.02 7.43 3.61
CA LYS A 59 0.89 8.33 4.35
C LYS A 59 1.69 7.56 5.37
N GLU A 60 2.93 7.98 5.57
CA GLU A 60 3.84 7.40 6.55
C GLU A 60 4.35 8.50 7.48
N ILE A 61 4.48 8.18 8.77
CA ILE A 61 5.18 9.00 9.75
C ILE A 61 6.29 8.16 10.34
N ILE A 62 7.50 8.72 10.39
CA ILE A 62 8.66 8.08 11.01
C ILE A 62 8.93 8.74 12.37
N LEU A 63 8.91 7.93 13.43
CA LEU A 63 9.01 8.36 14.83
C LEU A 63 10.24 7.75 15.49
N LYS A 64 10.93 8.49 16.37
CA LYS A 64 11.97 7.91 17.24
C LYS A 64 11.36 7.23 18.46
N SER A 65 10.69 6.10 18.26
CA SER A 65 9.93 5.43 19.31
C SER A 65 9.88 3.92 19.13
N GLU A 66 9.51 3.24 20.22
CA GLU A 66 8.98 1.88 20.20
C GLU A 66 7.49 1.89 19.85
N GLU A 67 7.00 0.75 19.38
CA GLU A 67 5.60 0.52 18.99
C GLU A 67 4.63 0.70 20.16
N SER A 68 4.97 0.17 21.34
CA SER A 68 4.13 0.15 22.54
C SER A 68 3.60 1.54 22.95
N LYS A 69 4.34 2.61 22.68
CA LYS A 69 3.94 3.98 23.01
C LYS A 69 2.78 4.51 22.18
N PHE A 70 2.53 3.93 21.00
CA PHE A 70 1.52 4.40 20.05
C PHE A 70 0.38 3.39 19.86
N SER A 71 0.43 2.22 20.49
CA SER A 71 -0.60 1.18 20.37
C SER A 71 -2.00 1.69 20.74
N ASP A 72 -2.13 2.39 21.87
CA ASP A 72 -3.45 2.88 22.35
C ASP A 72 -4.10 3.87 21.38
N ILE A 73 -3.33 4.85 20.88
CA ILE A 73 -3.86 5.83 19.92
C ILE A 73 -4.16 5.15 18.57
N VAL A 74 -3.37 4.18 18.15
CA VAL A 74 -3.65 3.44 16.91
C VAL A 74 -4.95 2.65 17.05
N GLU A 75 -5.16 1.93 18.15
CA GLU A 75 -6.41 1.21 18.41
C GLU A 75 -7.62 2.15 18.46
N GLU A 76 -7.49 3.32 19.09
CA GLU A 76 -8.55 4.34 19.08
C GLU A 76 -8.90 4.77 17.64
N LEU A 77 -7.87 5.05 16.82
CA LEU A 77 -8.05 5.52 15.45
C LEU A 77 -8.65 4.44 14.54
N GLU A 78 -8.25 3.18 14.69
CA GLU A 78 -8.82 2.04 13.95
C GLU A 78 -10.30 1.81 14.30
N ASN A 79 -10.68 1.99 15.57
CA ASN A 79 -12.07 1.89 16.00
C ASN A 79 -12.92 3.08 15.50
N LYS A 80 -12.31 4.26 15.39
CA LYS A 80 -12.99 5.50 15.00
C LYS A 80 -13.19 5.62 13.49
N TYR A 81 -12.19 5.28 12.69
CA TYR A 81 -12.16 5.52 11.25
C TYR A 81 -12.34 4.20 10.49
N ARG A 82 -13.44 4.09 9.73
CA ARG A 82 -13.80 2.86 9.02
C ARG A 82 -13.17 2.74 7.64
N LYS A 83 -12.62 3.83 7.09
CA LYS A 83 -12.07 3.87 5.73
C LYS A 83 -10.54 3.94 5.73
N ILE A 84 -9.90 3.72 6.87
CA ILE A 84 -8.44 3.62 6.97
C ILE A 84 -8.01 2.26 7.51
N SER A 85 -6.77 1.90 7.23
CA SER A 85 -6.02 0.85 7.89
C SER A 85 -4.70 1.43 8.36
N ILE A 86 -4.30 1.11 9.58
CA ILE A 86 -3.07 1.60 10.19
C ILE A 86 -2.14 0.40 10.40
N GLY A 87 -0.88 0.55 10.01
CA GLY A 87 0.16 -0.45 10.26
C GLY A 87 1.35 0.17 10.96
N MET A 88 1.88 -0.55 11.96
CA MET A 88 3.06 -0.16 12.72
C MET A 88 4.23 -1.06 12.34
N TYR A 89 5.35 -0.46 11.95
CA TYR A 89 6.55 -1.17 11.49
C TYR A 89 7.76 -0.71 12.30
N PRO A 90 8.11 -1.42 13.39
CA PRO A 90 9.26 -1.08 14.22
C PRO A 90 10.58 -1.48 13.54
N HIS A 91 11.54 -0.56 13.52
CA HIS A 91 12.93 -0.77 13.14
C HIS A 91 13.81 -0.83 14.39
N TYR A 92 13.88 -2.01 15.02
CA TYR A 92 14.56 -2.23 16.30
C TYR A 92 16.02 -1.75 16.34
N GLY A 93 16.76 -1.88 15.23
CA GLY A 93 18.17 -1.45 15.16
C GLY A 93 18.39 0.07 15.24
N LYS A 94 17.35 0.89 15.03
CA LYS A 94 17.44 2.36 15.03
C LYS A 94 16.52 3.04 16.06
N MET A 95 15.71 2.26 16.80
CA MET A 95 14.64 2.77 17.65
C MET A 95 13.72 3.74 16.87
N GLU A 96 13.35 3.30 15.67
CA GLU A 96 12.46 4.01 14.76
C GLU A 96 11.16 3.21 14.60
N LEU A 97 10.04 3.90 14.54
CA LEU A 97 8.73 3.34 14.27
C LEU A 97 8.16 4.04 13.05
N VAL A 98 7.79 3.27 12.02
CA VAL A 98 7.02 3.78 10.89
C VAL A 98 5.55 3.45 11.12
N ILE A 99 4.71 4.48 11.20
CA ILE A 99 3.25 4.31 11.17
C ILE A 99 2.77 4.62 9.76
N ARG A 100 2.23 3.62 9.06
CA ARG A 100 1.64 3.74 7.74
C ARG A 100 0.12 3.76 7.85
N ILE A 101 -0.51 4.74 7.23
CA ILE A 101 -1.97 4.85 7.15
C ILE A 101 -2.39 4.80 5.68
N ILE A 102 -3.33 3.93 5.37
CA ILE A 102 -3.87 3.72 4.02
C ILE A 102 -5.37 3.91 4.06
N GLY A 103 -5.94 4.76 3.21
CA GLY A 103 -7.39 4.93 3.20
C GLY A 103 -7.91 6.17 2.47
N ASP A 104 -9.10 6.59 2.86
CA ASP A 104 -9.70 7.86 2.40
C ASP A 104 -8.86 9.07 2.84
N GLU A 105 -8.65 10.03 1.94
CA GLU A 105 -7.76 11.17 2.17
C GLU A 105 -8.13 11.99 3.41
N SER A 106 -9.43 12.20 3.67
CA SER A 106 -9.87 13.00 4.81
C SER A 106 -9.61 12.31 6.14
N GLU A 107 -9.87 11.00 6.22
CA GLU A 107 -9.63 10.20 7.42
C GLU A 107 -8.12 9.99 7.66
N VAL A 108 -7.34 9.76 6.60
CA VAL A 108 -5.89 9.64 6.69
C VAL A 108 -5.27 10.91 7.25
N LEU A 109 -5.61 12.09 6.72
CA LEU A 109 -5.08 13.36 7.22
C LEU A 109 -5.49 13.59 8.69
N SER A 110 -6.72 13.26 9.05
CA SER A 110 -7.20 13.39 10.43
C SER A 110 -6.46 12.45 11.40
N ALA A 111 -6.14 11.23 10.97
CA ALA A 111 -5.38 10.27 11.78
C ALA A 111 -3.91 10.70 11.92
N ILE A 112 -3.28 11.20 10.85
CA ILE A 112 -1.92 11.76 10.87
C ILE A 112 -1.80 12.88 11.90
N GLU A 113 -2.76 13.82 11.94
CA GLU A 113 -2.73 14.91 12.92
C GLU A 113 -2.88 14.41 14.36
N LYS A 114 -3.71 13.39 14.59
CA LYS A 114 -3.85 12.77 15.92
C LYS A 114 -2.56 12.10 16.39
N ILE A 115 -1.87 11.39 15.51
CA ILE A 115 -0.56 10.79 15.83
C ILE A 115 0.48 11.88 16.11
N ARG A 116 0.45 13.00 15.36
CA ARG A 116 1.34 14.14 15.61
C ARG A 116 1.09 14.79 16.97
N GLU A 117 -0.17 14.97 17.35
CA GLU A 117 -0.55 15.44 18.69
C GLU A 117 -0.02 14.49 19.77
N GLU A 118 -0.19 13.18 19.59
CA GLU A 118 0.27 12.18 20.56
C GLU A 118 1.79 12.14 20.67
N SER A 119 2.50 12.22 19.54
CA SER A 119 3.97 12.33 19.52
C SER A 119 4.47 13.52 20.33
N LYS A 120 3.79 14.68 20.23
CA LYS A 120 4.14 15.88 21.01
C LYS A 120 3.93 15.68 22.51
N LYS A 121 2.82 15.03 22.92
CA LYS A 121 2.56 14.72 24.34
C LYS A 121 3.61 13.78 24.92
N LEU A 122 4.04 12.81 24.13
CA LEU A 122 5.04 11.80 24.52
C LEU A 122 6.49 12.30 24.42
N GLY A 123 6.72 13.52 23.92
CA GLY A 123 8.06 14.06 23.68
C GLY A 123 8.86 13.27 22.63
N VAL A 124 8.16 12.61 21.69
CA VAL A 124 8.75 11.83 20.61
C VAL A 124 8.98 12.72 19.39
N ASN A 125 10.18 12.63 18.81
CA ASN A 125 10.55 13.36 17.60
C ASN A 125 10.07 12.63 16.33
N ILE A 126 9.55 13.41 15.38
CA ILE A 126 9.16 12.97 14.03
C ILE A 126 10.30 13.33 13.07
N PHE A 127 10.71 12.39 12.23
CA PHE A 127 11.81 12.60 11.28
C PHE A 127 11.34 13.11 9.91
N GLU A 128 10.27 12.55 9.32
CA GLU A 128 9.75 12.90 7.98
C GLU A 128 8.23 12.67 7.85
N THR A 129 7.58 13.28 6.84
CA THR A 129 6.15 13.14 6.45
C THR A 129 6.00 12.87 4.95
#